data_AF-A0A4U3MGN3-F1
#
_entry.id   AF-A0A4U3MGN3-F1
#
_cell.length_a   1.000
_cell.length_b   1.000
_cell.length_c   1.000
_cell.angle_alpha   90.00
_cell.angle_beta   90.00
_cell.angle_gamma   90.00
#
_symmetry.space_group_name_H-M   'P 1'
#
loop_
_entity.id
_entity.type
_entity.pdbx_description
1 polymer ?
#
loop_
_entity_poly.entity_id
_entity_poly.type
_entity_poly.pdbx_seq_one_letter_code
_entity_poly.pdbx_strand_id
1 'polypeptide(L)' 'MGRRLEVDRALCFGTGLCAATAPGLFTLGADHVAAARTGELTDPAEIALAEEVAECCPREAISLRPE' A
#
# COMPACT_ATOMS: atom_id res chain seq x y z
N MET A 1 18.40 -2.02 -1.65
CA MET A 1 17.41 -2.37 -2.69
C MET A 1 16.07 -2.55 -2.01
N GLY A 2 15.70 -1.59 -1.19
CA GLY A 2 14.33 -1.47 -0.78
C GLY A 2 13.49 -0.81 -1.88
N ARG A 3 12.21 -0.66 -1.55
CA ARG A 3 11.19 -0.05 -2.39
C ARG A 3 10.46 0.98 -1.55
N ARG A 4 10.16 2.13 -2.13
CA ARG A 4 9.32 3.13 -1.50
C ARG A 4 7.85 2.81 -1.76
N LEU A 5 7.08 2.64 -0.68
CA LEU A 5 5.66 2.33 -0.72
C LEU A 5 4.84 3.61 -0.47
N GLU A 6 3.98 3.96 -1.43
CA GLU A 6 3.14 5.15 -1.36
C GLU A 6 1.68 4.86 -1.74
N VAL A 7 0.76 5.58 -1.09
CA VAL A 7 -0.67 5.54 -1.40
C VAL A 7 -1.11 6.92 -1.86
N ASP A 8 -1.63 7.01 -3.07
CA ASP A 8 -2.23 8.21 -3.62
C ASP A 8 -3.61 8.43 -3.01
N ARG A 9 -3.69 9.45 -2.15
CA ARG A 9 -4.91 9.83 -1.43
C ARG A 9 -5.99 10.39 -2.35
N ALA A 10 -5.64 10.89 -3.53
CA ALA A 10 -6.60 11.41 -4.50
C ALA A 10 -7.28 10.27 -5.30
N LEU A 11 -6.60 9.15 -5.47
CA LEU A 11 -7.15 7.96 -6.16
C LEU A 11 -7.80 6.96 -5.19
N CYS A 12 -7.36 6.95 -3.93
CA CYS A 12 -7.87 6.04 -2.92
C CYS A 12 -9.37 6.26 -2.66
N PHE A 13 -10.18 5.20 -2.80
CA PHE A 13 -11.62 5.22 -2.57
C PHE A 13 -12.04 4.57 -1.24
N GLY A 14 -11.07 4.28 -0.37
CA GLY A 14 -11.35 3.78 0.98
C GLY A 14 -11.93 2.39 1.08
N THR A 15 -11.69 1.52 0.09
CA THR A 15 -12.25 0.15 0.06
C THR A 15 -11.78 -0.72 1.22
N GLY A 16 -10.65 -0.39 1.85
CA GLY A 16 -10.08 -1.13 2.98
C GLY A 16 -9.42 -2.46 2.60
N LEU A 17 -9.42 -2.85 1.32
CA LEU A 17 -8.85 -4.12 0.85
C LEU A 17 -7.36 -4.24 1.20
N CYS A 18 -6.57 -3.19 0.98
CA CYS A 18 -5.14 -3.20 1.28
C CYS A 18 -4.85 -3.43 2.78
N ALA A 19 -5.63 -2.80 3.67
CA ALA A 19 -5.50 -2.99 5.11
C ALA A 19 -6.00 -4.37 5.58
N ALA A 20 -6.92 -4.99 4.84
CA ALA A 20 -7.39 -6.35 5.12
C ALA A 20 -6.39 -7.42 4.66
N THR A 21 -5.79 -7.25 3.47
CA THR A 21 -4.81 -8.19 2.91
C THR A 21 -3.45 -8.07 3.58
N ALA A 22 -2.98 -6.83 3.83
CA ALA A 22 -1.67 -6.56 4.41
C ALA A 22 -1.77 -5.53 5.56
N PRO A 23 -2.36 -5.93 6.71
CA PRO A 23 -2.54 -5.04 7.88
C PRO A 23 -1.23 -4.56 8.51
N GLY A 24 -0.12 -5.26 8.26
CA GLY A 24 1.22 -4.87 8.68
C GLY A 24 1.84 -3.76 7.82
N LEU A 25 1.39 -3.61 6.57
CA LEU A 25 1.93 -2.65 5.61
C LEU A 25 1.01 -1.45 5.39
N PHE A 26 -0.30 -1.65 5.52
CA PHE A 26 -1.31 -0.61 5.29
C PHE A 26 -2.19 -0.42 6.51
N THR A 27 -2.76 0.78 6.59
CA THR A 27 -3.81 1.12 7.53
C THR A 27 -4.89 1.92 6.81
N LEU A 28 -6.15 1.73 7.18
CA LEU A 28 -7.26 2.56 6.72
C LEU A 28 -7.56 3.60 7.81
N GLY A 29 -7.37 4.87 7.49
CA GLY A 29 -7.68 5.98 8.39
C GLY A 29 -9.18 6.19 8.55
N ALA A 30 -9.56 6.95 9.58
CA ALA A 30 -10.95 7.35 9.84
C ALA A 30 -11.52 8.26 8.73
N ASP A 31 -10.66 8.85 7.92
CA ASP A 31 -10.97 9.61 6.71
C ASP A 31 -11.32 8.71 5.51
N HIS A 32 -11.39 7.40 5.69
CA HIS A 32 -11.56 6.40 4.63
C HIS A 32 -10.46 6.48 3.57
N VAL A 33 -9.25 6.89 3.97
CA VAL A 33 -8.07 6.89 3.08
C VAL A 33 -7.05 5.90 3.61
N ALA A 34 -6.58 5.02 2.73
CA ALA A 34 -5.51 4.11 3.08
C ALA A 34 -4.17 4.85 3.16
N ALA A 35 -3.31 4.42 4.08
CA ALA A 35 -1.95 4.91 4.22
C ALA A 35 -0.98 3.73 4.40
N ALA A 36 0.22 3.86 3.85
CA ALA A 36 1.31 2.95 4.13
C ALA A 36 1.82 3.18 5.55
N ARG A 37 2.08 2.10 6.30
CA ARG A 37 2.63 2.15 7.66
C ARG A 37 4.12 2.44 7.66
N THR A 38 4.82 1.97 6.63
CA THR A 38 6.21 2.28 6.37
C THR A 38 6.33 2.88 4.97
N GLY A 39 7.15 3.91 4.82
CA GLY A 39 7.45 4.51 3.52
C GLY A 39 8.49 3.72 2.74
N GLU A 40 9.26 2.85 3.40
CA GLU A 40 10.32 2.05 2.79
C GLU A 40 10.16 0.59 3.20
N LEU A 41 10.25 -0.31 2.21
CA LEU A 41 10.22 -1.75 2.37
C LEU A 41 11.59 -2.29 2.02
N THR A 42 12.25 -2.95 2.97
CA THR A 42 13.53 -3.61 2.74
C THR A 42 13.43 -5.13 2.71
N ASP A 43 12.35 -5.69 3.27
CA ASP A 43 12.08 -7.12 3.25
C ASP A 43 11.49 -7.54 1.89
N PRO A 44 12.13 -8.47 1.16
CA PRO A 44 11.61 -8.99 -0.10
C PRO A 44 10.18 -9.56 -0.01
N ALA A 45 9.80 -10.15 1.13
CA ALA A 45 8.47 -10.69 1.34
C ALA A 45 7.43 -9.57 1.47
N GLU A 46 7.77 -8.48 2.16
CA GLU A 46 6.90 -7.30 2.25
C GLU A 46 6.76 -6.59 0.91
N ILE A 47 7.85 -6.51 0.13
CA ILE A 47 7.82 -5.96 -1.23
C ILE A 47 6.88 -6.76 -2.12
N ALA A 48 7.02 -8.09 -2.16
CA ALA A 48 6.16 -8.95 -2.97
C ALA A 48 4.69 -8.86 -2.55
N LEU A 49 4.42 -8.82 -1.25
CA LEU A 49 3.07 -8.64 -0.71
C LEU A 49 2.48 -7.28 -1.11
N ALA A 50 3.28 -6.21 -1.02
CA ALA A 50 2.84 -4.88 -1.42
C ALA A 50 2.57 -4.77 -2.94
N GLU A 51 3.35 -5.46 -3.77
CA GLU A 51 3.10 -5.58 -5.22
C GLU A 51 1.76 -6.28 -5.50
N GLU A 52 1.48 -7.42 -4.86
CA GLU A 52 0.20 -8.13 -5.00
C GLU A 52 -0.99 -7.26 -4.54
N VAL A 53 -0.84 -6.53 -3.43
CA VAL A 53 -1.86 -5.60 -2.92
C VAL A 53 -2.08 -4.42 -3.87
N ALA A 54 -1.03 -3.94 -4.52
CA ALA A 54 -1.14 -2.87 -5.52
C ALA A 54 -1.93 -3.33 -6.75
N GLU A 55 -1.68 -4.54 -7.25
CA GLU A 55 -2.44 -5.16 -8.35
C GLU A 55 -3.91 -5.40 -7.99
N CYS A 56 -4.19 -5.75 -6.73
CA CYS A 56 -5.55 -5.91 -6.23
C CYS A 56 -6.29 -4.57 -6.01
N CYS A 57 -5.62 -3.42 -6.09
CA CYS A 57 -6.24 -2.13 -5.87
C CYS A 57 -7.09 -1.72 -7.09
N PRO A 58 -8.43 -1.64 -6.97
CA PRO A 58 -9.30 -1.35 -8.11
C PRO A 58 -9.13 0.06 -8.68
N ARG A 59 -8.40 0.94 -7.97
CA ARG A 59 -8.13 2.32 -8.36
C ARG A 59 -6.66 2.59 -8.65
N GLU A 60 -5.83 1.55 -8.57
CA GLU A 60 -4.37 1.67 -8.79
C GLU A 60 -3.75 2.78 -7.91
N ALA A 61 -4.29 2.97 -6.71
CA ALA A 61 -3.90 4.05 -5.80
C ALA A 61 -2.60 3.74 -5.04
N ILE A 62 -2.00 2.57 -5.24
CA ILE A 62 -0.81 2.09 -4.51
C ILE A 62 0.34 2.03 -5.49
N SER A 63 1.49 2.60 -5.12
CA SER A 63 2.68 2.62 -5.96
C SER A 63 3.90 2.14 -5.18
N LEU A 64 4.72 1.31 -5.83
CA LEU A 64 6.06 0.98 -5.38
C LEU A 64 7.08 1.62 -6.30
N ARG A 65 7.98 2.42 -5.75
CA ARG A 65 9.09 3.03 -6.48
C ARG A 65 10.41 2.38 -6.08
N PRO A 66 11.34 2.15 -7.02
CA PRO A 66 12.72 1.90 -6.64
C PRO A 66 13.26 3.14 -5.91
N GLU A 67 13.99 2.90 -4.83
CA GLU A 67 14.78 3.94 -4.14
C GLU A 67 15.98 4.40 -4.96
#